data_AF-A0A563W3B9-F1
#
_entry.id   AF-A0A563W3B9-F1
#
_cell.length_a   1.000
_cell.length_b   1.000
_cell.length_c   1.000
_cell.angle_alpha   90.00
_cell.angle_beta   90.00
_cell.angle_gamma   90.00
#
_symmetry.space_group_name_H-M   'P 1'
#
loop_
_entity.id
_entity.type
_entity.pdbx_description
1 polymer ?
#
loop_
_entity_poly.entity_id
_entity_poly.type
_entity_poly.pdbx_seq_one_letter_code
_entity_poly.pdbx_strand_id
1 'polypeptide(L)' 'MTLKIIFQNAQKTGHLTNNMKTAIENLCAPETQLSCEEYVYLDLLMGAIFAGEIH' A
#
# COMPACT_ATOMS: atom_id res chain seq x y z
N MET A 1 5.16 -6.30 7.19
CA MET A 1 4.41 -5.02 7.16
C MET A 1 3.10 -5.31 6.46
N THR A 2 1.97 -4.76 6.89
CA THR A 2 0.68 -4.97 6.20
C THR A 2 0.36 -3.76 5.33
N LEU A 3 -0.55 -3.92 4.35
CA LEU A 3 -0.98 -2.80 3.50
C LEU A 3 -1.60 -1.65 4.33
N LYS A 4 -2.27 -1.96 5.44
CA LYS A 4 -2.77 -0.96 6.40
C LYS A 4 -1.66 -0.06 6.95
N ILE A 5 -0.56 -0.65 7.41
CA ILE A 5 0.56 0.10 7.98
C ILE A 5 1.23 0.95 6.88
N ILE A 6 1.34 0.39 5.68
CA ILE A 6 1.89 1.10 4.52
C ILE A 6 1.03 2.31 4.18
N PHE A 7 -0.28 2.13 4.04
CA PHE A 7 -1.23 3.20 3.76
C PHE A 7 -1.20 4.30 4.83
N GLN A 8 -1.24 3.93 6.11
CA GLN A 8 -1.19 4.91 7.20
C GLN A 8 0.11 5.71 7.22
N ASN A 9 1.24 5.09 6.91
CA ASN A 9 2.50 5.81 6.84
C ASN A 9 2.57 6.71 5.61
N ALA A 10 2.19 6.19 4.43
CA ALA A 10 2.19 6.94 3.19
C ALA A 10 1.21 8.13 3.24
N GLN A 11 0.06 7.99 3.89
CA GLN A 11 -0.89 9.08 4.11
C GLN A 11 -0.31 10.18 5.00
N LYS A 12 0.54 9.84 5.97
CA LYS A 12 1.20 10.82 6.85
C LYS A 12 2.33 11.56 6.14
N THR A 13 3.08 10.85 5.30
CA THR A 13 4.29 11.38 4.64
C THR A 13 4.01 11.96 3.26
N GLY A 14 2.87 11.64 2.66
CA GLY A 14 2.58 11.91 1.24
C GLY A 14 3.42 11.07 0.27
N HIS A 15 4.16 10.07 0.77
CA HIS A 15 5.17 9.37 -0.02
C HIS A 15 5.30 7.89 0.30
N LEU A 16 5.44 7.07 -0.75
CA LEU A 16 5.87 5.69 -0.65
C LEU A 16 7.40 5.60 -0.64
N THR A 17 7.96 5.31 0.52
CA THR A 17 9.40 5.00 0.64
C THR A 17 9.76 3.72 -0.11
N ASN A 18 11.04 3.55 -0.48
CA ASN A 18 11.52 2.32 -1.12
C ASN A 18 11.16 1.05 -0.31
N ASN A 19 11.29 1.12 1.02
CA ASN A 19 10.93 0.01 1.90
C ASN A 19 9.43 -0.34 1.84
N MET A 20 8.56 0.67 1.67
CA MET A 20 7.12 0.44 1.49
C MET A 20 6.82 -0.18 0.13
N LYS A 21 7.49 0.29 -0.94
CA LYS A 21 7.33 -0.27 -2.29
C LYS A 21 7.72 -1.75 -2.33
N THR A 22 8.89 -2.10 -1.80
CA THR A 22 9.31 -3.51 -1.68
C THR A 22 8.35 -4.34 -0.84
N ALA A 23 7.77 -3.76 0.22
CA ALA A 23 6.77 -4.46 1.01
C ALA A 23 5.45 -4.68 0.24
N ILE A 24 4.99 -3.70 -0.55
CA ILE A 24 3.81 -3.85 -1.43
C ILE A 24 4.07 -4.96 -2.46
N GLU A 25 5.25 -4.96 -3.10
CA GLU A 25 5.64 -5.98 -4.09
C GLU A 25 5.60 -7.38 -3.49
N ASN A 26 6.16 -7.56 -2.28
CA ASN A 26 6.13 -8.86 -1.59
C ASN A 26 4.72 -9.27 -1.14
N LEU A 27 3.88 -8.31 -0.71
CA LEU A 27 2.51 -8.59 -0.28
C LEU A 27 1.60 -8.94 -1.47
N CYS A 28 1.85 -8.35 -2.64
CA CYS A 28 1.07 -8.54 -3.85
C CYS A 28 1.74 -9.50 -4.86
N ALA A 29 2.68 -10.33 -4.40
CA ALA A 29 3.34 -11.31 -5.25
C ALA A 29 2.32 -12.36 -5.76
N PRO A 30 2.52 -12.96 -6.95
CA PRO A 30 1.55 -13.89 -7.54
C PRO A 30 1.19 -15.09 -6.65
N GLU A 31 2.11 -15.52 -5.79
CA GLU A 31 1.94 -16.62 -4.84
C GLU A 31 1.26 -16.24 -3.53
N THR A 32 1.05 -14.95 -3.27
CA THR A 32 0.42 -14.47 -2.04
C THR A 32 -1.08 -14.26 -2.23
N GLN A 33 -1.84 -14.60 -1.20
CA GLN A 33 -3.26 -14.31 -1.15
C GLN A 33 -3.49 -13.19 -0.15
N LEU A 34 -3.92 -12.03 -0.65
CA LEU A 34 -4.33 -10.92 0.20
C LEU A 34 -5.60 -11.29 0.97
N SER A 35 -5.64 -10.92 2.24
CA SER A 35 -6.88 -10.98 3.01
C SER A 35 -7.89 -9.92 2.53
N CYS A 36 -9.17 -10.05 2.88
CA CYS A 36 -10.17 -9.03 2.57
C CYS A 36 -9.78 -7.64 3.11
N GLU A 37 -9.18 -7.56 4.30
CA GLU A 37 -8.70 -6.29 4.86
C GLU A 37 -7.57 -5.72 4.00
N GLU A 38 -6.65 -6.56 3.53
CA GLU A 38 -5.55 -6.11 2.70
C GLU A 38 -6.00 -5.60 1.32
N TYR A 39 -7.01 -6.23 0.71
CA TYR A 39 -7.62 -5.70 -0.53
C TYR A 39 -8.20 -4.30 -0.33
N VAL A 40 -8.89 -4.05 0.78
CA VAL A 40 -9.45 -2.71 1.08
C VAL A 40 -8.34 -1.66 1.16
N TYR A 41 -7.23 -1.96 1.85
CA TYR A 41 -6.12 -1.01 1.94
C TYR A 41 -5.34 -0.88 0.63
N LEU A 42 -5.31 -1.92 -0.21
CA LEU A 42 -4.75 -1.82 -1.57
C LEU A 42 -5.56 -0.83 -2.41
N ASP A 43 -6.88 -0.95 -2.41
CA ASP A 43 -7.79 -0.06 -3.15
C ASP A 43 -7.67 1.39 -2.68
N LEU A 44 -7.63 1.62 -1.37
CA LEU A 44 -7.42 2.94 -0.79
C LEU A 44 -6.06 3.53 -1.18
N LEU A 45 -5.00 2.70 -1.16
CA LEU A 45 -3.66 3.14 -1.54
C LEU A 45 -3.60 3.53 -3.02
N MET A 46 -4.18 2.70 -3.91
CA MET A 46 -4.27 3.02 -5.33
C MET A 46 -5.05 4.31 -5.58
N GLY A 47 -6.19 4.49 -4.90
CA GLY A 47 -7.00 5.70 -4.98
C GLY A 47 -6.22 6.96 -4.60
N ALA A 48 -5.49 6.92 -3.47
CA ALA A 48 -4.67 8.03 -3.02
C ALA A 48 -3.51 8.35 -3.98
N ILE A 49 -2.89 7.33 -4.59
CA ILE A 49 -1.86 7.53 -5.63
C ILE A 49 -2.45 8.21 -6.86
N PHE A 50 -3.60 7.75 -7.36
CA PHE A 50 -4.25 8.35 -8.53
C PHE A 50 -4.79 9.76 -8.27
N ALA A 51 -5.20 10.06 -7.03
CA ALA A 51 -5.58 11.41 -6.61
C ALA A 51 -4.38 12.35 -6.47
N GLY A 52 -3.14 11.82 -6.49
CA GLY A 52 -1.93 12.61 -6.26
C GLY A 52 -1.71 12.98 -4.79
N GLU A 53 -2.38 12.31 -3.86
CA GLU A 53 -2.21 12.50 -2.41
C GLU A 53 -0.96 11.76 -1.88
N ILE A 54 -0.56 10.69 -2.59
CA ILE A 54 0.63 9.88 -2.28
C ILE A 54 1.47 9.74 -3.55
N HIS A 55 2.79 9.94 -3.42
CA HIS A 55 3.77 9.84 -4.52
C HIS A 55 4.82 8.73 -4.32
#